data_AF-A0A1B1N4E4-F1
#
_entry.id   AF-A0A1B1N4E4-F1
#
_cell.length_a   1.000
_cell.length_b   1.000
_cell.length_c   1.000
_cell.angle_alpha   90.00
_cell.angle_beta   90.00
_cell.angle_gamma   90.00
#
_symmetry.space_group_name_H-M   'P 1'
#
loop_
_entity.id
_entity.type
_entity.pdbx_description
1 polymer ?
#
loop_
_entity_poly.entity_id
_entity_poly.type
_entity_poly.pdbx_seq_one_letter_code
_entity_poly.pdbx_strand_id
1 'polypeptide(L)' 'MQDNEWAAAACSGDEEAFNRLMTLYRRRLYGIAYSYVGNENDALEVLQEAICRAWITVPFYKGATIESPITAVWKEKN' A
#
# COMPACT_ATOMS: atom_id res chain seq x y z
N MET A 1 -10.18 -6.98 13.32
CA MET A 1 -11.00 -7.72 12.35
C MET A 1 -11.77 -6.78 11.41
N GLN A 2 -12.18 -5.57 11.82
CA GLN A 2 -12.80 -4.57 10.90
C GLN A 2 -11.78 -3.97 9.90
N ASP A 3 -10.53 -3.85 10.32
CA ASP A 3 -9.35 -3.46 9.53
C ASP A 3 -9.18 -4.27 8.23
N ASN A 4 -9.45 -5.58 8.27
CA ASN A 4 -9.35 -6.44 7.10
C ASN A 4 -10.54 -6.30 6.12
N GLU A 5 -11.73 -6.01 6.65
CA GLU A 5 -12.92 -5.77 5.84
C GLU A 5 -12.82 -4.45 5.07
N TRP A 6 -12.32 -3.39 5.71
CA TRP A 6 -12.05 -2.12 5.04
C TRP A 6 -10.90 -2.21 4.04
N ALA A 7 -9.88 -3.03 4.31
CA ALA A 7 -8.84 -3.33 3.32
C ALA A 7 -9.44 -4.04 2.10
N ALA A 8 -10.30 -5.04 2.29
CA ALA A 8 -10.95 -5.76 1.19
C ALA A 8 -11.92 -4.88 0.38
N ALA A 9 -12.64 -3.96 1.04
CA ALA A 9 -13.50 -2.97 0.40
C ALA A 9 -12.67 -1.94 -0.39
N ALA A 10 -11.59 -1.41 0.20
CA ALA A 10 -10.63 -0.54 -0.49
C ALA A 10 -10.01 -1.23 -1.71
N CYS A 11 -9.67 -2.52 -1.61
CA CYS A 11 -9.22 -3.35 -2.74
C CYS A 11 -10.29 -3.52 -3.84
N SER A 12 -11.55 -3.27 -3.55
CA SER A 12 -12.65 -3.35 -4.52
C SER A 12 -12.96 -2.00 -5.17
N GLY A 13 -12.19 -0.96 -4.85
CA GLY A 13 -12.36 0.40 -5.37
C GLY A 13 -13.24 1.30 -4.49
N ASP A 14 -13.53 0.89 -3.25
CA ASP A 14 -14.31 1.71 -2.31
C ASP A 14 -13.42 2.80 -1.70
N GLU A 15 -13.55 4.03 -2.22
CA GLU A 15 -12.80 5.19 -1.76
C GLU A 15 -13.09 5.57 -0.30
N GLU A 16 -14.32 5.36 0.19
CA GLU A 16 -14.69 5.68 1.57
C GLU A 16 -14.02 4.73 2.57
N ALA A 17 -14.05 3.43 2.30
CA ALA A 17 -13.36 2.42 3.10
C ALA A 17 -11.84 2.67 3.12
N PHE A 18 -11.27 3.04 1.96
CA PHE A 18 -9.87 3.41 1.87
C PHE A 18 -9.56 4.67 2.69
N ASN A 19 -10.37 5.73 2.60
CA ASN A 19 -10.14 6.96 3.34
C ASN A 19 -10.23 6.74 4.86
N ARG A 20 -11.15 5.89 5.32
CA ARG A 20 -11.21 5.50 6.75
C ARG A 20 -9.99 4.73 7.20
N LEU A 21 -9.59 3.72 6.43
CA LEU A 21 -8.39 2.92 6.71
C LEU A 21 -7.17 3.84 6.74
N MET A 22 -7.02 4.68 5.73
CA MET A 22 -5.96 5.65 5.61
C MET A 22 -5.92 6.59 6.79
N THR A 23 -7.05 7.19 7.19
CA THR A 23 -7.09 8.14 8.30
C THR A 23 -6.63 7.49 9.62
N LEU A 24 -6.98 6.22 9.84
CA LEU A 24 -6.55 5.43 11.00
C LEU A 24 -5.04 5.14 10.97
N TYR A 25 -4.52 4.67 9.84
CA TYR A 25 -3.09 4.34 9.72
C TYR A 25 -2.21 5.57 9.55
N ARG A 26 -2.72 6.67 9.00
CA ARG A 26 -1.98 7.91 8.71
C ARG A 26 -1.36 8.47 9.98
N ARG A 27 -2.09 8.47 11.10
CA ARG A 27 -1.56 8.97 12.38
C ARG A 27 -0.40 8.12 12.90
N ARG A 28 -0.49 6.80 12.74
CA ARG A 28 0.55 5.85 13.17
C ARG A 28 1.77 5.88 12.25
N LEU A 29 1.54 5.87 10.93
CA LEU A 29 2.57 5.97 9.91
C LEU A 29 3.29 7.31 9.97
N TYR A 30 2.58 8.41 10.21
CA TYR A 30 3.19 9.72 10.42
C TYR A 30 4.13 9.71 11.62
N GLY A 31 3.73 9.10 12.75
CA GLY A 31 4.63 8.98 13.92
C GLY A 31 5.90 8.18 13.64
N ILE A 32 5.80 7.13 12.82
CA ILE A 32 6.95 6.32 12.38
C ILE A 32 7.83 7.12 11.43
N ALA A 33 7.25 7.77 10.42
CA ALA A 33 7.96 8.59 9.44
C ALA A 33 8.67 9.76 10.12
N TYR A 34 7.99 10.47 11.03
CA TYR A 34 8.54 11.55 11.82
C TYR A 34 9.70 11.10 12.72
N SER A 35 9.61 9.90 13.30
CA SER A 35 10.72 9.32 14.07
C SER A 35 11.94 9.00 13.21
N TYR A 36 11.76 8.76 11.91
CA TYR A 36 12.84 8.46 10.97
C TYR A 36 13.49 9.71 10.36
N VAL A 37 12.69 10.70 9.96
CA VAL A 37 13.17 11.89 9.23
C VAL A 37 13.34 13.13 10.11
N GLY A 38 12.69 13.18 11.27
CA GLY A 38 12.81 14.29 12.23
C GLY A 38 12.23 15.63 11.78
N ASN A 39 11.62 15.71 10.60
CA ASN A 39 10.97 16.90 10.07
C ASN A 39 9.56 16.56 9.56
N GLU A 40 8.61 17.49 9.72
CA GLU A 40 7.23 17.32 9.27
C GLU A 40 7.13 17.17 7.75
N ASN A 41 7.93 17.91 6.99
CA ASN A 41 7.85 17.92 5.53
C ASN A 41 8.22 16.55 4.93
N ASP A 42 9.42 16.05 5.25
CA ASP A 42 9.86 14.72 4.85
C ASP A 42 8.94 13.60 5.39
N ALA A 43 8.40 13.77 6.61
CA ALA A 43 7.48 12.77 7.17
C ALA A 43 6.17 12.69 6.37
N LEU A 44 5.67 13.82 5.88
CA LEU A 44 4.51 13.88 5.00
C LEU A 44 4.81 13.31 3.61
N GLU A 45 5.99 13.55 3.06
CA GLU A 45 6.41 12.97 1.77
C GLU A 45 6.51 11.44 1.85
N VAL A 46 7.20 10.90 2.86
CA VAL A 46 7.31 9.45 3.08
C VAL A 46 5.95 8.82 3.33
N LEU A 47 5.10 9.50 4.10
CA LEU A 47 3.73 9.06 4.37
C LEU A 47 2.90 9.00 3.08
N GLN A 48 2.91 10.06 2.27
CA GLN A 48 2.21 10.08 0.99
C GLN A 48 2.73 9.02 0.03
N GLU A 49 4.04 8.84 -0.07
CA GLU A 49 4.63 7.83 -0.95
C GLU A 49 4.20 6.42 -0.52
N ALA A 50 4.27 6.10 0.78
CA ALA A 50 3.86 4.81 1.31
C ALA A 50 2.36 4.53 1.03
N ILE A 51 1.54 5.54 1.21
CA ILE A 51 0.11 5.53 0.93
C ILE A 51 -0.17 5.27 -0.56
N CYS A 52 0.48 6.02 -1.45
CA CYS A 52 0.31 5.90 -2.90
C CYS A 52 0.76 4.50 -3.37
N ARG A 53 1.91 4.01 -2.88
CA ARG A 53 2.39 2.67 -3.19
C ARG A 53 1.41 1.59 -2.71
N ALA A 54 0.86 1.74 -1.50
CA ALA A 54 -0.16 0.82 -0.99
C ALA A 54 -1.41 0.82 -1.89
N TRP A 55 -1.90 2.00 -2.30
CA TRP A 55 -3.05 2.10 -3.20
C TRP A 55 -2.82 1.47 -4.57
N ILE A 56 -1.63 1.62 -5.15
CA ILE A 56 -1.30 1.05 -6.48
C ILE A 56 -1.09 -0.46 -6.40
N THR A 57 -0.52 -0.98 -5.31
CA THR A 57 -0.27 -2.42 -5.13
C THR A 57 -1.51 -3.21 -4.73
N VAL A 58 -2.43 -2.59 -4.00
CA VAL A 58 -3.71 -3.18 -3.57
C VAL A 58 -4.54 -3.82 -4.73
N PRO A 59 -4.84 -3.13 -5.83
CA PRO A 59 -5.57 -3.73 -6.96
C PRO A 59 -4.69 -4.71 -7.74
N PHE A 60 -3.36 -4.52 -7.75
CA PHE A 60 -2.42 -5.42 -8.41
C PHE A 60 -2.35 -6.79 -7.72
N TYR A 61 -2.54 -6.82 -6.39
CA TYR A 61 -2.55 -8.05 -5.60
C TYR A 61 -3.80 -8.92 -5.83
N LYS A 62 -4.90 -8.33 -6.34
CA LYS A 62 -6.13 -9.06 -6.69
C LYS A 62 -6.05 -9.79 -8.04
N GLY A 63 -5.09 -9.43 -8.89
CA GLY A 63 -4.92 -9.96 -10.25
C GLY A 63 -3.62 -10.72 -10.52
N ALA A 64 -2.70 -10.78 -9.55
CA ALA A 64 -1.44 -11.50 -9.72
C ALA A 64 -1.63 -13.01 -9.48
N THR A 65 -2.20 -13.70 -10.47
CA THR A 65 -1.66 -15.01 -10.84
C THR A 65 -0.15 -14.80 -11.02
N ILE A 66 0.65 -15.54 -10.26
CA ILE A 66 2.09 -15.34 -10.13
C ILE A 66 2.79 -15.86 -11.39
N GLU A 67 2.60 -15.19 -12.51
CA GLU A 67 3.51 -15.27 -13.67
C GLU A 67 4.13 -13.89 -13.82
N SER A 68 4.91 -13.53 -12.80
CA SER A 68 5.80 -12.40 -12.87
C SER A 68 6.79 -12.64 -14.03
N PRO A 69 7.11 -11.65 -14.89
CA PRO A 69 8.00 -11.84 -16.05
C PRO A 69 9.41 -12.33 -15.68
N ILE A 70 9.77 -12.29 -14.38
CA ILE A 70 10.98 -12.91 -13.85
C ILE A 70 10.94 -14.46 -13.85
N THR A 71 9.78 -15.12 -13.89
CA THR A 71 9.71 -16.60 -14.04
C THR A 71 9.74 -17.04 -15.50
N ALA A 72 9.33 -16.18 -16.44
CA ALA A 72 9.41 -16.45 -17.88
C ALA A 72 10.87 -16.52 -18.38
N VAL A 73 11.75 -15.66 -17.87
CA VAL A 73 13.17 -15.62 -18.28
C VAL A 73 13.96 -16.88 -17.86
N TRP A 74 13.56 -17.57 -16.79
CA TRP A 74 14.25 -18.78 -16.33
C TRP A 74 13.86 -20.06 -17.09
N LYS A 75 12.75 -20.07 -17.84
CA LYS A 75 12.22 -21.27 -18.50
C LYS A 75 12.70 -21.45 -19.95
N GLU A 76 13.27 -20.42 -20.57
CA GLU A 76 13.72 -20.48 -21.98
C GLU A 76 15.20 -20.91 -22.13
N LYS A 77 15.95 -21.08 -21.03
CA LYS A 77 17.36 -21.48 -21.02
C LYS A 77 17.65 -22.86 -20.40
N ASN A 78 16.63 -23.73 -20.24
CA ASN A 78 16.80 -25.16 -19.96
C ASN A 78 16.12 -26.00 -21.03
#